data_AF-A0A162IXP2-F1
#
_entry.id   AF-A0A162IXP2-F1
#
_cell.length_a   1.000
_cell.length_b   1.000
_cell.length_c   1.000
_cell.angle_alpha   90.00
_cell.angle_beta   90.00
_cell.angle_gamma   90.00
#
_symmetry.space_group_name_H-M   'P 1'
#
loop_
_entity.id
_entity.type
_entity.pdbx_description
1 polymer ?
#
loop_
_entity_poly.entity_id
_entity_poly.type
_entity_poly.pdbx_seq_one_letter_code
_entity_poly.pdbx_strand_id
1 'polypeptide(L)'
;MKKIITISREFGSGGRSIGKAVAERLHYHYYDKELIEKIAEKSGLSKEYIEEKTESSKPESSFKYAFLGPNLFHYSEDYLWKQQKEVILELAETGNCVIMGRCADFLLKDREDCLHVYIYADLSFKIERIVNLYGETNEKPEKRLRDKDKKRAMNYKYYTERTWGMAKNYTISLNSGEIGIDKCVDIICDLVENM
;
A
#
# COMPACT_ATOMS: atom_id res chain seq x y z
N MET A 1 6.01 -22.00 -9.87
CA MET A 1 6.45 -21.07 -8.81
C MET A 1 5.40 -19.97 -8.71
N LYS A 2 5.02 -19.53 -7.49
CA LYS A 2 4.10 -18.39 -7.36
C LYS A 2 4.85 -17.13 -7.77
N LYS A 3 4.16 -16.08 -8.19
CA LYS A 3 4.77 -14.78 -8.49
C LYS A 3 3.95 -13.71 -7.79
N ILE A 4 4.56 -13.09 -6.79
CA ILE A 4 3.92 -12.09 -5.93
C ILE A 4 4.55 -10.73 -6.23
N ILE A 5 3.72 -9.72 -6.45
CA ILE A 5 4.17 -8.36 -6.74
C ILE A 5 3.67 -7.47 -5.61
N THR A 6 4.55 -6.86 -4.83
CA THR A 6 4.13 -5.88 -3.82
C THR A 6 4.37 -4.47 -4.34
N ILE A 7 3.37 -3.59 -4.28
CA ILE A 7 3.50 -2.22 -4.77
C ILE A 7 3.31 -1.22 -3.62
N SER A 8 4.40 -0.58 -3.22
CA SER A 8 4.39 0.60 -2.37
C SER A 8 4.42 1.87 -3.23
N ARG A 9 3.84 2.97 -2.77
CA ARG A 9 3.57 4.14 -3.62
C ARG A 9 3.32 5.45 -2.90
N GLU A 10 3.85 6.53 -3.46
CA GLU A 10 3.42 7.89 -3.14
C GLU A 10 1.96 8.13 -3.56
N PHE A 11 1.26 9.01 -2.85
CA PHE A 11 -0.07 9.45 -3.23
C PHE A 11 0.03 10.32 -4.48
N GLY A 12 -0.81 10.08 -5.48
CA GLY A 12 -0.76 10.83 -6.75
C GLY A 12 0.30 10.33 -7.76
N SER A 13 1.15 9.35 -7.44
CA SER A 13 2.08 8.77 -8.42
C SER A 13 1.41 7.85 -9.45
N GLY A 14 0.13 7.50 -9.26
CA GLY A 14 -0.53 6.53 -10.13
C GLY A 14 -0.16 5.07 -9.84
N GLY A 15 0.59 4.78 -8.78
CA GLY A 15 0.94 3.41 -8.39
C GLY A 15 -0.26 2.46 -8.22
N ARG A 16 -1.43 2.97 -7.80
CA ARG A 16 -2.69 2.16 -7.77
C ARG A 16 -3.17 1.80 -9.17
N SER A 17 -3.10 2.72 -10.12
CA SER A 17 -3.47 2.47 -11.52
C SER A 17 -2.51 1.47 -12.15
N ILE A 18 -1.20 1.64 -11.91
CA ILE A 18 -0.16 0.71 -12.37
C ILE A 18 -0.42 -0.69 -11.81
N GLY A 19 -0.63 -0.84 -10.50
CA GLY A 19 -0.86 -2.15 -9.88
C GLY A 19 -2.08 -2.88 -10.42
N LYS A 20 -3.18 -2.16 -10.65
CA LYS A 20 -4.40 -2.73 -11.25
C LYS A 20 -4.14 -3.19 -12.69
N ALA A 21 -3.47 -2.38 -13.50
CA ALA A 21 -3.14 -2.70 -14.88
C ALA A 21 -2.16 -3.88 -14.99
N VAL A 22 -1.15 -3.97 -14.11
CA VAL A 22 -0.24 -5.12 -14.01
C VAL A 22 -1.01 -6.40 -13.68
N ALA A 23 -1.89 -6.35 -12.68
CA ALA A 23 -2.70 -7.50 -12.30
C ALA A 23 -3.62 -7.97 -13.45
N GLU A 24 -4.28 -7.02 -14.12
CA GLU A 24 -5.14 -7.30 -15.28
C GLU A 24 -4.36 -7.94 -16.43
N ARG A 25 -3.18 -7.41 -16.77
CA ARG A 25 -2.35 -7.89 -17.88
C ARG A 25 -1.77 -9.28 -17.62
N LEU A 26 -1.34 -9.56 -16.39
CA LEU A 26 -0.76 -10.85 -16.02
C LEU A 26 -1.82 -11.90 -15.64
N HIS A 27 -3.11 -11.50 -15.58
CA HIS A 27 -4.19 -12.30 -15.01
C HIS A 27 -3.92 -12.73 -13.56
N TYR A 28 -3.36 -11.82 -12.76
CA TYR A 28 -3.06 -12.03 -11.34
C TYR A 28 -4.16 -11.45 -10.46
N HIS A 29 -4.31 -12.01 -9.26
CA HIS A 29 -5.28 -11.46 -8.31
C HIS A 29 -4.79 -10.12 -7.76
N TYR A 30 -5.67 -9.12 -7.62
CA TYR A 30 -5.31 -7.78 -7.13
C TYR A 30 -5.85 -7.52 -5.72
N TYR A 31 -4.96 -7.38 -4.75
CA TYR A 31 -5.29 -7.14 -3.35
C TYR A 31 -5.01 -5.68 -2.94
N ASP A 32 -6.08 -4.90 -2.82
CA ASP A 32 -6.10 -3.53 -2.25
C ASP A 32 -7.28 -3.37 -1.30
N LYS A 33 -8.49 -3.19 -1.85
CA LYS A 33 -9.72 -3.13 -1.04
C LYS A 33 -10.02 -4.49 -0.41
N GLU A 34 -9.97 -5.57 -1.19
CA GLU A 34 -10.23 -6.92 -0.69
C GLU A 34 -9.28 -7.32 0.46
N LEU A 35 -8.04 -6.84 0.45
CA LEU A 35 -7.12 -7.03 1.59
C LEU A 35 -7.71 -6.42 2.88
N ILE A 36 -8.26 -5.20 2.81
CA ILE A 36 -8.92 -4.54 3.94
C ILE A 36 -10.13 -5.36 4.41
N GLU A 37 -10.90 -5.92 3.46
CA GLU A 37 -12.06 -6.76 3.78
C GLU A 37 -11.66 -8.02 4.52
N LYS A 38 -10.62 -8.74 4.05
CA LYS A 38 -10.10 -9.93 4.73
C LYS A 38 -9.54 -9.61 6.11
N ILE A 39 -8.87 -8.47 6.27
CA ILE A 39 -8.41 -8.01 7.59
C ILE A 39 -9.62 -7.71 8.50
N ALA A 40 -10.68 -7.09 7.98
CA ALA A 40 -11.89 -6.79 8.73
C ALA A 40 -12.59 -8.05 9.21
N GLU A 41 -12.80 -9.02 8.30
CA GLU A 41 -13.39 -10.32 8.62
C GLU A 41 -12.59 -11.06 9.68
N LYS A 42 -11.26 -11.05 9.58
CA LYS A 42 -10.38 -11.76 10.52
C LYS A 42 -10.26 -11.08 11.88
N SER A 43 -10.22 -9.74 11.89
CA SER A 43 -10.03 -8.95 13.12
C SER A 43 -11.32 -8.61 13.86
N GLY A 44 -12.47 -8.68 13.18
CA GLY A 44 -13.75 -8.18 13.69
C GLY A 44 -13.85 -6.64 13.73
N LEU A 45 -12.86 -5.92 13.19
CA LEU A 45 -12.80 -4.47 13.18
C LEU A 45 -13.47 -3.89 11.92
N SER A 46 -13.94 -2.64 12.00
CA SER A 46 -14.56 -1.99 10.84
C SER A 46 -13.53 -1.69 9.74
N LYS A 47 -13.99 -1.69 8.48
CA LYS A 47 -13.14 -1.37 7.32
C LYS A 47 -12.57 0.04 7.42
N GLU A 48 -13.35 0.99 7.93
CA GLU A 48 -12.94 2.38 8.12
C GLU A 48 -11.80 2.50 9.14
N TYR A 49 -11.90 1.77 10.25
CA TYR A 49 -10.84 1.72 11.27
C TYR A 49 -9.55 1.14 10.70
N ILE A 50 -9.66 0.03 9.97
CA ILE A 50 -8.51 -0.63 9.35
C ILE A 50 -7.88 0.29 8.32
N GLU A 51 -8.66 0.88 7.41
CA GLU A 51 -8.13 1.72 6.34
C GLU A 51 -7.36 2.92 6.91
N GLU A 52 -7.87 3.55 7.97
CA GLU A 52 -7.19 4.65 8.68
C GLU A 52 -5.89 4.18 9.33
N LYS A 53 -5.95 3.14 10.18
CA LYS A 53 -4.81 2.72 11.01
C LYS A 53 -3.70 2.02 10.26
N THR A 54 -4.05 1.24 9.25
CA THR A 54 -3.05 0.53 8.45
C THR A 54 -2.35 1.45 7.44
N GLU A 55 -2.81 2.70 7.24
CA GLU A 55 -2.16 3.72 6.37
C GLU A 55 -1.55 4.86 7.21
N SER A 56 -1.76 4.86 8.53
CA SER A 56 -1.31 5.88 9.48
C SER A 56 -1.20 5.29 10.89
N SER A 57 0.03 5.04 11.37
CA SER A 57 0.27 4.57 12.76
C SER A 57 0.33 5.70 13.79
N LYS A 58 -0.38 6.81 13.58
CA LYS A 58 -0.43 7.84 14.62
C LYS A 58 -1.44 7.47 15.71
N PRO A 59 -1.12 7.73 16.99
CA PRO A 59 -2.06 7.71 18.11
C PRO A 59 -2.94 8.97 18.10
N GLU A 60 -3.35 9.46 16.93
CA GLU A 60 -4.29 10.57 16.87
C GLU A 60 -5.69 10.04 17.19
N SER A 61 -5.97 10.09 18.48
CA SER A 61 -7.25 9.90 19.14
C SER A 61 -7.71 8.44 19.26
N SER A 62 -7.09 7.70 20.17
CA SER A 62 -7.80 6.68 20.96
C SER A 62 -9.15 7.21 21.49
N PHE A 63 -9.28 8.52 21.68
CA PHE A 63 -10.51 9.22 22.05
C PHE A 63 -11.66 9.14 21.02
N LYS A 64 -11.37 9.13 19.70
CA LYS A 64 -12.41 8.93 18.66
C LYS A 64 -13.05 7.55 18.76
N TYR A 65 -12.26 6.57 19.20
CA TYR A 65 -12.66 5.19 19.35
C TYR A 65 -13.14 4.83 20.76
N ALA A 66 -13.04 5.77 21.72
CA ALA A 66 -13.47 5.59 23.11
C ALA A 66 -14.99 5.34 23.25
N PHE A 67 -15.78 5.80 22.27
CA PHE A 67 -17.24 5.61 22.24
C PHE A 67 -17.69 4.31 21.56
N LEU A 68 -16.76 3.51 20.98
CA LEU A 68 -17.08 2.25 20.30
C LEU A 68 -17.13 1.04 21.26
N GLY A 69 -17.05 1.29 22.56
CA GLY A 69 -17.31 0.31 23.63
C GLY A 69 -16.05 -0.28 24.28
N PRO A 70 -16.18 -0.82 25.51
CA PRO A 70 -15.07 -1.29 26.33
C PRO A 70 -14.26 -2.45 25.74
N ASN A 71 -14.74 -3.11 24.68
CA ASN A 71 -14.05 -4.20 24.00
C ASN A 71 -12.94 -3.73 23.04
N LEU A 72 -12.89 -2.45 22.62
CA LEU A 72 -11.82 -1.95 21.75
C LEU A 72 -10.47 -1.77 22.46
N PHE A 73 -10.44 -1.71 23.80
CA PHE A 73 -9.19 -1.69 24.55
C PHE A 73 -8.40 -3.01 24.44
N HIS A 74 -9.03 -4.11 23.99
CA HIS A 74 -8.37 -5.38 23.69
C HIS A 74 -7.74 -5.45 22.28
N TYR A 75 -8.08 -4.52 21.39
CA TYR A 75 -7.58 -4.48 20.01
C TYR A 75 -6.50 -3.40 19.88
N SER A 76 -5.29 -3.71 20.33
CA SER A 76 -4.14 -2.82 20.20
C SER A 76 -3.69 -2.68 18.73
N GLU A 77 -2.90 -1.64 18.42
CA GLU A 77 -2.25 -1.49 17.11
C GLU A 77 -1.39 -2.71 16.76
N ASP A 78 -0.88 -3.43 17.76
CA ASP A 78 -0.16 -4.70 17.61
C ASP A 78 -1.09 -5.85 17.17
N TYR A 79 -2.32 -5.89 17.69
CA TYR A 79 -3.31 -6.87 17.25
C TYR A 79 -3.65 -6.66 15.78
N LEU A 80 -3.95 -5.42 15.37
CA LEU A 80 -4.25 -5.12 13.97
C LEU A 80 -3.06 -5.44 13.06
N TRP A 81 -1.84 -5.12 13.49
CA TRP A 81 -0.62 -5.47 12.77
C TRP A 81 -0.47 -6.99 12.61
N LYS A 82 -0.72 -7.76 13.67
CA LYS A 82 -0.71 -9.23 13.62
C LYS A 82 -1.72 -9.76 12.61
N GLN A 83 -2.96 -9.25 12.62
CA GLN A 83 -3.99 -9.68 11.67
C GLN A 83 -3.59 -9.33 10.22
N GLN A 84 -3.11 -8.11 9.98
CA GLN A 84 -2.62 -7.72 8.65
C GLN A 84 -1.47 -8.61 8.17
N LYS A 85 -0.50 -8.88 9.05
CA LYS A 85 0.63 -9.76 8.73
C LYS A 85 0.13 -11.15 8.32
N GLU A 86 -0.74 -11.76 9.12
CA GLU A 86 -1.26 -13.08 8.81
C GLU A 86 -2.03 -13.11 7.49
N VAL A 87 -2.91 -12.12 7.25
CA VAL A 87 -3.65 -12.04 5.98
C VAL A 87 -2.72 -11.87 4.78
N ILE A 88 -1.69 -11.02 4.85
CA ILE A 88 -0.73 -10.85 3.75
C ILE A 88 0.03 -12.16 3.46
N LEU A 89 0.46 -12.86 4.51
CA LEU A 89 1.13 -14.15 4.36
C LEU A 89 0.20 -15.21 3.76
N GLU A 90 -1.05 -15.27 4.19
CA GLU A 90 -2.06 -16.18 3.63
C GLU A 90 -2.34 -15.88 2.15
N LEU A 91 -2.51 -14.59 1.79
CA LEU A 91 -2.74 -14.17 0.41
C LEU A 91 -1.57 -14.47 -0.52
N ALA A 92 -0.33 -14.36 -0.02
CA ALA A 92 0.85 -14.76 -0.77
C ALA A 92 0.86 -16.27 -1.09
N GLU A 93 0.14 -17.09 -0.31
CA GLU A 93 0.04 -18.52 -0.53
C GLU A 93 -1.10 -18.95 -1.47
N THR A 94 -2.09 -18.09 -1.75
CA THR A 94 -3.25 -18.47 -2.58
C THR A 94 -2.90 -18.62 -4.07
N GLY A 95 -1.95 -17.83 -4.57
CA GLY A 95 -1.53 -17.86 -5.96
C GLY A 95 -0.83 -16.58 -6.41
N ASN A 96 -0.74 -16.40 -7.72
CA ASN A 96 -0.12 -15.22 -8.31
C ASN A 96 -0.96 -13.97 -8.02
N CYS A 97 -0.33 -12.94 -7.46
CA CYS A 97 -1.05 -11.77 -7.01
C CYS A 97 -0.23 -10.48 -7.00
N VAL A 98 -0.94 -9.35 -7.03
CA VAL A 98 -0.44 -8.01 -6.78
C VAL A 98 -1.00 -7.52 -5.45
N ILE A 99 -0.15 -7.16 -4.50
CA ILE A 99 -0.53 -6.67 -3.16
C ILE A 99 -0.15 -5.19 -3.02
N MET A 100 -1.11 -4.34 -2.69
CA MET A 100 -0.90 -2.90 -2.55
C MET A 100 -0.54 -2.47 -1.11
N GLY A 101 0.63 -1.88 -0.94
CA GLY A 101 1.03 -1.18 0.28
C GLY A 101 1.07 -2.06 1.53
N ARG A 102 0.62 -1.51 2.67
CA ARG A 102 0.44 -2.21 3.95
C ARG A 102 1.68 -2.97 4.44
N CYS A 103 2.87 -2.43 4.17
CA CYS A 103 4.17 -3.04 4.47
C CYS A 103 4.35 -4.45 3.87
N ALA A 104 3.61 -4.82 2.83
CA ALA A 104 3.72 -6.13 2.19
C ALA A 104 5.14 -6.41 1.69
N ASP A 105 5.85 -5.39 1.20
CA ASP A 105 7.26 -5.48 0.79
C ASP A 105 8.17 -5.93 1.94
N PHE A 106 7.93 -5.41 3.15
CA PHE A 106 8.70 -5.79 4.32
C PHE A 106 8.31 -7.17 4.85
N LEU A 107 7.01 -7.47 4.86
CA LEU A 107 6.48 -8.73 5.39
C LEU A 107 6.87 -9.94 4.53
N LEU A 108 7.08 -9.72 3.23
CA LEU A 108 7.43 -10.74 2.25
C LEU A 108 8.90 -10.66 1.78
N LYS A 109 9.73 -9.86 2.45
CA LYS A 109 11.12 -9.55 2.04
C LYS A 109 12.06 -10.76 1.90
N ASP A 110 11.78 -11.83 2.63
CA ASP A 110 12.63 -13.03 2.69
C ASP A 110 12.16 -14.10 1.70
N ARG A 111 11.16 -13.78 0.86
CA ARG A 111 10.66 -14.67 -0.19
C ARG A 111 11.40 -14.43 -1.49
N GLU A 112 11.78 -15.51 -2.16
CA GLU A 112 12.46 -15.48 -3.46
C GLU A 112 11.48 -15.29 -4.63
N ASP A 113 10.19 -15.51 -4.40
CA ASP A 113 9.13 -15.43 -5.39
C ASP A 113 8.37 -14.08 -5.40
N CYS A 114 9.01 -13.04 -4.86
CA CYS A 114 8.46 -11.70 -4.70
C CYS A 114 9.22 -10.64 -5.52
N LEU A 115 8.47 -9.82 -6.28
CA LEU A 115 8.95 -8.57 -6.86
C LEU A 115 8.44 -7.39 -6.02
N HIS A 116 9.36 -6.65 -5.37
CA HIS A 116 9.01 -5.48 -4.58
C HIS A 116 9.18 -4.19 -5.39
N VAL A 117 8.09 -3.46 -5.60
CA VAL A 117 8.05 -2.26 -6.46
C VAL A 117 7.69 -1.03 -5.63
N TYR A 118 8.41 0.06 -5.84
CA TYR A 118 8.05 1.38 -5.33
C TYR A 118 7.75 2.36 -6.46
N ILE A 119 6.58 3.00 -6.43
CA ILE A 119 6.16 3.98 -7.45
C ILE A 119 6.11 5.39 -6.85
N TYR A 120 6.91 6.28 -7.43
CA TYR A 120 6.98 7.70 -7.05
C TYR A 120 6.82 8.60 -8.28
N ALA A 121 6.66 9.90 -8.04
CA ALA A 121 6.67 10.91 -9.09
C ALA A 121 6.94 12.31 -8.52
N ASP A 122 7.37 13.21 -9.40
CA ASP A 122 7.59 14.60 -9.06
C ASP A 122 6.30 15.31 -8.64
N LEU A 123 6.45 16.32 -7.77
CA LEU A 123 5.33 17.00 -7.13
C LEU A 123 4.33 17.56 -8.15
N SER A 124 4.81 18.18 -9.24
CA SER A 124 3.98 18.74 -10.31
C SER A 124 3.07 17.69 -10.96
N PHE A 125 3.65 16.56 -11.36
CA PHE A 125 2.91 15.43 -11.92
C PHE A 125 1.85 14.92 -10.95
N LYS A 126 2.22 14.75 -9.66
CA LYS A 126 1.28 14.27 -8.64
C LYS A 126 0.12 15.24 -8.43
N ILE A 127 0.38 16.56 -8.40
CA ILE A 127 -0.66 17.60 -8.27
C ILE A 127 -1.64 17.51 -9.44
N GLU A 128 -1.13 17.59 -10.67
CA GLU A 128 -1.95 17.56 -11.88
C GLU A 128 -2.83 16.31 -11.90
N ARG A 129 -2.23 15.14 -11.63
CA ARG A 129 -2.94 13.87 -11.60
C ARG A 129 -4.05 13.83 -10.56
N ILE A 130 -3.82 14.30 -9.32
CA ILE A 130 -4.87 14.25 -8.29
C ILE A 130 -5.99 15.25 -8.54
N VAL A 131 -5.69 16.41 -9.13
CA VAL A 131 -6.72 17.39 -9.53
C VAL A 131 -7.57 16.82 -10.67
N ASN A 132 -6.94 16.21 -11.68
CA ASN A 132 -7.65 15.60 -12.80
C ASN A 132 -8.54 14.41 -12.36
N LEU A 133 -8.08 13.58 -11.41
CA LEU A 133 -8.81 12.38 -10.98
C LEU A 133 -9.87 12.64 -9.91
N TYR A 134 -9.62 13.59 -9.00
CA TYR A 134 -10.47 13.80 -7.82
C TYR A 134 -11.12 15.19 -7.76
N GLY A 135 -10.77 16.07 -8.70
CA GLY A 135 -11.20 17.46 -8.69
C GLY A 135 -10.46 18.32 -7.68
N GLU A 136 -10.71 19.61 -7.81
CA GLU A 136 -10.30 20.62 -6.83
C GLU A 136 -11.06 20.43 -5.51
N THR A 137 -10.38 20.78 -4.42
CA THR A 137 -10.94 20.69 -3.07
C THR A 137 -10.59 21.94 -2.27
N ASN A 138 -11.25 22.18 -1.14
CA ASN A 138 -10.92 23.29 -0.24
C ASN A 138 -9.49 23.18 0.34
N GLU A 139 -8.88 22.00 0.32
CA GLU A 139 -7.47 21.80 0.66
C GLU A 139 -6.57 21.87 -0.56
N LYS A 140 -5.46 22.61 -0.44
CA LYS A 140 -4.43 22.68 -1.47
C LYS A 140 -3.90 21.27 -1.84
N PRO A 141 -3.76 20.93 -3.14
CA PRO A 141 -3.27 19.63 -3.59
C PRO A 141 -1.97 19.17 -2.91
N GLU A 142 -1.02 20.07 -2.69
CA GLU A 142 0.28 19.76 -2.07
C GLU A 142 0.15 19.36 -0.61
N LYS A 143 -0.82 19.94 0.10
CA LYS A 143 -1.12 19.55 1.49
C LYS A 143 -1.67 18.12 1.52
N ARG A 144 -2.63 17.81 0.63
CA ARG A 144 -3.23 16.47 0.51
C ARG A 144 -2.18 15.39 0.21
N LEU A 145 -1.25 15.69 -0.71
CA LEU A 145 -0.11 14.83 -1.05
C LEU A 145 0.78 14.59 0.17
N ARG A 146 1.27 15.67 0.79
CA ARG A 146 2.17 15.58 1.95
C ARG A 146 1.54 14.85 3.13
N ASP A 147 0.27 15.11 3.45
CA ASP A 147 -0.37 14.52 4.62
C ASP A 147 -0.56 13.01 4.46
N LYS A 148 -0.93 12.54 3.26
CA LYS A 148 -1.06 11.10 2.96
C LYS A 148 0.29 10.38 2.95
N ASP A 149 1.30 10.97 2.28
CA ASP A 149 2.63 10.36 2.21
C ASP A 149 3.32 10.35 3.58
N LYS A 150 3.16 11.41 4.38
CA LYS A 150 3.66 11.46 5.76
C LYS A 150 3.05 10.35 6.62
N LYS A 151 1.74 10.12 6.51
CA LYS A 151 1.04 9.04 7.24
C LYS A 151 1.59 7.66 6.87
N ARG A 152 1.77 7.39 5.58
CA ARG A 152 2.37 6.14 5.07
C ARG A 152 3.80 5.95 5.55
N ALA A 153 4.61 7.01 5.47
CA ALA A 153 6.01 6.97 5.92
C ALA A 153 6.12 6.70 7.42
N MET A 154 5.28 7.34 8.25
CA MET A 154 5.25 7.10 9.70
C MET A 154 4.81 5.67 10.02
N ASN A 155 3.75 5.17 9.35
CA ASN A 155 3.27 3.80 9.54
C ASN A 155 4.35 2.77 9.18
N TYR A 156 4.98 2.94 8.03
CA TYR A 156 6.05 2.07 7.58
C TYR A 156 7.24 2.10 8.53
N LYS A 157 7.69 3.28 8.97
CA LYS A 157 8.79 3.41 9.93
C LYS A 157 8.47 2.75 11.27
N TYR A 158 7.24 2.87 11.76
CA TYR A 158 6.82 2.29 13.03
C TYR A 158 6.90 0.75 13.00
N TYR A 159 6.39 0.10 11.95
CA TYR A 159 6.31 -1.36 11.90
C TYR A 159 7.55 -2.06 11.33
N THR A 160 8.37 -1.35 10.56
CA THR A 160 9.49 -1.96 9.84
C THR A 160 10.86 -1.44 10.29
N GLU A 161 10.88 -0.35 11.05
CA GLU A 161 12.07 0.45 11.37
C GLU A 161 12.84 0.98 10.14
N ARG A 162 12.32 0.79 8.92
CA ARG A 162 12.94 1.22 7.67
C ARG A 162 12.43 2.59 7.21
N THR A 163 13.19 3.22 6.33
CA THR A 163 12.79 4.45 5.64
C THR A 163 11.92 4.12 4.45
N TRP A 164 10.67 4.58 4.45
CA TRP A 164 9.76 4.41 3.32
C TRP A 164 10.28 5.10 2.06
N GLY A 165 10.19 4.45 0.91
CA GLY A 165 10.72 4.97 -0.36
C GLY A 165 12.25 4.87 -0.50
N MET A 166 12.97 4.29 0.47
CA MET A 166 14.39 3.97 0.29
C MET A 166 14.56 2.89 -0.76
N ALA A 167 15.25 3.19 -1.86
CA ALA A 167 15.38 2.29 -3.01
C ALA A 167 15.85 0.87 -2.64
N LYS A 168 16.76 0.74 -1.67
CA LYS A 168 17.28 -0.55 -1.18
C LYS A 168 16.24 -1.47 -0.52
N ASN A 169 15.05 -0.97 -0.17
CA ASN A 169 13.98 -1.79 0.38
C ASN A 169 13.17 -2.51 -0.71
N TYR A 170 13.36 -2.16 -1.98
CA TYR A 170 12.57 -2.60 -3.11
C TYR A 170 13.49 -3.20 -4.17
N THR A 171 12.95 -4.11 -5.00
CA THR A 171 13.65 -4.61 -6.18
C THR A 171 13.80 -3.51 -7.22
N ILE A 172 12.76 -2.70 -7.42
CA ILE A 172 12.78 -1.57 -8.34
C ILE A 172 11.98 -0.38 -7.80
N SER A 173 12.48 0.82 -8.07
CA SER A 173 11.79 2.08 -7.81
C SER A 173 11.60 2.84 -9.13
N LEU A 174 10.36 3.20 -9.47
CA LEU A 174 10.01 3.79 -10.76
C LEU A 174 9.44 5.19 -10.60
N ASN A 175 10.04 6.17 -11.29
CA ASN A 175 9.46 7.51 -11.44
C ASN A 175 8.42 7.48 -12.56
N SER A 176 7.16 7.28 -12.17
CA SER A 176 6.03 7.22 -13.09
C SER A 176 5.72 8.53 -13.82
N GLY A 177 6.16 9.67 -13.30
CA GLY A 177 5.99 10.98 -13.96
C GLY A 177 6.92 11.14 -15.16
N GLU A 178 8.15 10.63 -15.05
CA GLU A 178 9.15 10.66 -16.12
C GLU A 178 9.01 9.48 -17.09
N ILE A 179 8.77 8.27 -16.56
CA ILE A 179 8.71 7.04 -17.36
C ILE A 179 7.34 6.89 -18.06
N GLY A 180 6.29 7.43 -17.44
CA GLY A 180 4.91 7.21 -17.85
C GLY A 180 4.29 5.96 -17.22
N ILE A 181 2.98 6.01 -17.00
CA ILE A 181 2.20 4.95 -16.34
C ILE A 181 2.27 3.64 -17.12
N ASP A 182 1.97 3.66 -18.42
CA ASP A 182 1.92 2.44 -19.24
C ASP A 182 3.28 1.77 -19.33
N LYS A 183 4.36 2.56 -19.45
CA LYS A 183 5.71 2.01 -19.52
C LYS A 183 6.15 1.41 -18.18
N CYS A 184 5.70 1.96 -17.06
CA CYS A 184 5.89 1.33 -15.75
C CYS A 184 5.17 -0.03 -15.66
N VAL A 185 3.97 -0.16 -16.24
CA VAL A 185 3.27 -1.45 -16.32
C VAL A 185 4.08 -2.45 -17.14
N ASP A 186 4.56 -2.05 -18.32
CA ASP A 186 5.41 -2.90 -19.17
C ASP A 186 6.64 -3.40 -18.41
N ILE A 187 7.40 -2.49 -17.78
CA ILE A 187 8.61 -2.84 -17.02
C ILE A 187 8.31 -3.86 -15.91
N ILE A 188 7.22 -3.67 -15.18
CA ILE A 188 6.86 -4.58 -14.08
C ILE A 188 6.47 -5.96 -14.64
N CYS A 189 5.65 -6.02 -15.69
CA CYS A 189 5.28 -7.28 -16.33
C CYS A 189 6.51 -8.02 -16.88
N ASP A 190 7.39 -7.31 -17.59
CA ASP A 190 8.62 -7.87 -18.16
C ASP A 190 9.53 -8.47 -17.07
N LEU A 191 9.72 -7.76 -15.94
CA LEU A 191 10.53 -8.27 -14.83
C LEU A 191 9.93 -9.55 -14.24
N VAL A 192 8.61 -9.58 -14.04
CA VAL A 192 7.92 -10.73 -13.45
C VAL A 192 7.99 -11.95 -14.36
N GLU A 193 7.87 -11.79 -15.67
CA GLU A 193 7.94 -12.90 -16.62
C GLU A 193 9.33 -13.54 -16.67
N ASN A 194 10.39 -12.75 -16.45
CA ASN A 194 11.78 -13.18 -16.49
C ASN A 194 12.38 -13.58 -15.11
N MET A 195 11.58 -13.58 -14.04
CA MET A 195 11.89 -14.21 -12.74
C MET A 195 11.52 -15.69 -12.73
#